data_AF-A0A1H7SHN1-F1
#
_entry.id   AF-A0A1H7SHN1-F1
#
_cell.length_a   1.000
_cell.length_b   1.000
_cell.length_c   1.000
_cell.angle_alpha   90.00
_cell.angle_beta   90.00
_cell.angle_gamma   90.00
#
_symmetry.space_group_name_H-M   'P 1'
#
loop_
_entity.id
_entity.type
_entity.pdbx_description
1 polymer ?
#
loop_
_entity_poly.entity_id
_entity_poly.type
_entity_poly.pdbx_seq_one_letter_code
_entity_poly.pdbx_strand_id
1 'polypeptide(L)'
;MKKSLMANEPTHTTVRAVIISARCGRTFEQNALRSFAHVLVTVLNLSLLCRRRQRAPPLDSCIAMHNASLSFENQDMPRYLVPSSAFQLALELARAVVAGGLQLPQAERALRDSYPEMSPRAAKGYIGSYVAMRRGANCFATTIAANAWKLYLEDIAQDGAGPLSVALDTFLSHIVYIQSKAKGPEAPLHQVHDEFVGVLKGMAVHETVVENLDAAVQKSLKSSTDERRERLASANRQPGQVVVLTRAFRRNPDVIAEVLLRADGTCEGCGQSAPFQRSDGSPYLEVHHRRRLADGGEDSVENAMALCPNCHRERHFGINHANG
;
A
#
# COMPACT_ATOMS: atom_id res chain seq x y z
N MET A 1 -5.75 -44.56 -18.30
CA MET A 1 -5.03 -44.11 -17.10
C MET A 1 -3.93 -43.13 -17.49
N LYS A 2 -4.19 -41.82 -17.45
CA LYS A 2 -3.15 -40.77 -17.39
C LYS A 2 -3.67 -39.70 -16.43
N LYS A 3 -3.11 -39.69 -15.22
CA LYS A 3 -3.35 -38.66 -14.20
C LYS A 3 -2.64 -37.38 -14.68
N SER A 4 -3.40 -36.31 -14.93
CA SER A 4 -2.84 -34.98 -15.12
C SER A 4 -2.67 -34.34 -13.74
N LEU A 5 -1.42 -34.08 -13.37
CA LEU A 5 -1.05 -33.34 -12.17
C LEU A 5 -1.47 -31.87 -12.37
N MET A 6 -2.42 -31.40 -11.56
CA MET A 6 -2.70 -29.97 -11.45
C MET A 6 -1.57 -29.32 -10.66
N ALA A 7 -0.87 -28.40 -11.33
CA ALA A 7 0.06 -27.49 -10.69
C ALA A 7 -0.74 -26.48 -9.86
N ASN A 8 -0.47 -26.42 -8.56
CA ASN A 8 -0.95 -25.34 -7.70
C ASN A 8 -0.29 -24.03 -8.13
N GLU A 9 -1.09 -23.06 -8.58
CA GLU A 9 -0.64 -21.68 -8.73
C GLU A 9 -0.46 -21.03 -7.34
N PRO A 10 0.57 -20.18 -7.15
CA PRO A 10 0.83 -19.53 -5.88
C PRO A 10 -0.24 -18.45 -5.60
N THR A 11 -1.01 -18.64 -4.53
CA THR A 11 -1.92 -17.61 -4.03
C THR A 11 -1.13 -16.42 -3.48
N HIS A 12 -1.11 -15.31 -4.25
CA HIS A 12 -0.49 -14.06 -3.83
C HIS A 12 -1.21 -13.47 -2.62
N THR A 13 -0.70 -13.78 -1.43
CA THR A 13 -1.16 -13.21 -0.15
C THR A 13 -0.68 -11.77 -0.04
N THR A 14 -1.59 -10.80 -0.06
CA THR A 14 -1.25 -9.39 0.16
C THR A 14 -1.33 -9.11 1.66
N VAL A 15 -0.20 -8.74 2.26
CA VAL A 15 -0.11 -8.36 3.68
C VAL A 15 -0.26 -6.84 3.75
N ARG A 16 -1.27 -6.35 4.47
CA ARG A 16 -1.43 -4.93 4.76
C ARG A 16 -1.32 -4.73 6.27
N ALA A 17 -0.35 -3.92 6.70
CA ALA A 17 -0.36 -3.38 8.04
C ALA A 17 -1.43 -2.28 8.08
N VAL A 18 -2.38 -2.40 9.01
CA VAL A 18 -3.40 -1.38 9.21
C VAL A 18 -3.09 -0.69 10.53
N ILE A 19 -2.81 0.62 10.45
CA ILE A 19 -2.77 1.45 11.65
C ILE A 19 -4.21 1.72 12.05
N ILE A 20 -4.66 1.10 13.15
CA ILE A 20 -5.96 1.41 13.74
C ILE A 20 -5.82 2.74 14.49
N SER A 21 -5.94 3.84 13.74
CA SER A 21 -6.06 5.18 14.30
C SER A 21 -7.54 5.53 14.38
N ALA A 22 -8.11 5.61 15.58
CA ALA A 22 -9.41 6.23 15.80
C ALA A 22 -9.29 7.76 15.60
N ARG A 23 -9.17 8.20 14.35
CA ARG A 23 -9.28 9.62 13.99
C ARG A 23 -10.77 9.94 13.81
N CYS A 24 -11.30 10.69 14.76
CA CYS A 24 -12.54 11.43 14.59
C CYS A 24 -12.39 12.38 13.38
N GLY A 25 -13.15 12.10 12.32
CA GLY A 25 -13.53 13.00 11.22
C GLY A 25 -12.46 13.88 10.57
N ARG A 26 -12.03 13.51 9.35
CA ARG A 26 -11.98 14.42 8.17
C ARG A 26 -11.52 13.68 6.89
N THR A 27 -12.48 13.46 5.99
CA THR A 27 -12.39 13.46 4.51
C THR A 27 -11.18 12.80 3.84
N PHE A 28 -11.38 11.59 3.31
CA PHE A 28 -10.47 10.97 2.34
C PHE A 28 -11.28 10.24 1.26
N GLU A 29 -12.04 10.98 0.43
CA GLU A 29 -12.68 10.38 -0.74
C GLU A 29 -13.16 11.44 -1.75
N GLN A 30 -12.22 12.16 -2.36
CA GLN A 30 -12.47 12.90 -3.61
C GLN A 30 -11.16 12.88 -4.42
N ASN A 31 -11.08 12.00 -5.43
CA ASN A 31 -10.30 12.17 -6.69
C ASN A 31 -10.10 10.88 -7.52
N ALA A 32 -10.70 9.74 -7.16
CA ALA A 32 -10.56 8.51 -7.95
C ALA A 32 -11.43 8.42 -9.23
N LEU A 33 -12.37 9.36 -9.48
CA LEU A 33 -13.36 9.25 -10.55
C LEU A 33 -13.08 10.08 -11.82
N ARG A 34 -11.96 10.84 -11.90
CA ARG A 34 -11.64 11.65 -13.10
C ARG A 34 -10.68 11.02 -14.11
N SER A 35 -10.20 9.79 -13.88
CA SER A 35 -9.26 9.12 -14.81
C SER A 35 -9.87 8.00 -15.66
N PHE A 36 -11.15 7.64 -15.49
CA PHE A 36 -11.77 6.54 -16.23
C PHE A 36 -12.32 6.89 -17.62
N ALA A 37 -12.45 8.18 -17.96
CA ALA A 37 -13.05 8.60 -19.23
C ALA A 37 -12.08 8.66 -20.43
N HIS A 38 -10.77 8.44 -20.26
CA HIS A 38 -9.79 8.58 -21.35
C HIS A 38 -9.09 7.28 -21.78
N VAL A 39 -9.31 6.16 -21.10
CA VAL A 39 -8.62 4.88 -21.39
C VAL A 39 -9.46 3.95 -22.29
N LEU A 40 -10.77 4.14 -22.38
CA LEU A 40 -11.65 3.27 -23.17
C LEU A 40 -11.56 3.48 -24.70
N VAL A 41 -10.99 4.60 -25.18
CA VAL A 41 -10.90 4.90 -26.62
C VAL A 41 -9.63 4.32 -27.28
N THR A 42 -8.63 3.91 -26.51
CA THR A 42 -7.34 3.44 -27.07
C THR A 42 -7.29 1.92 -27.26
N VAL A 43 -8.07 1.13 -26.51
CA VAL A 43 -8.00 -0.35 -26.54
C VAL A 43 -8.71 -0.95 -27.77
N LEU A 44 -9.66 -0.24 -28.39
CA LEU A 44 -10.36 -0.72 -29.58
C LEU A 44 -9.59 -0.56 -30.91
N ASN A 45 -8.47 0.19 -30.93
CA ASN A 45 -7.70 0.43 -32.17
C ASN A 45 -6.45 -0.45 -32.35
N LEU A 46 -5.99 -1.18 -31.32
CA LEU A 46 -4.81 -2.06 -31.45
C LEU A 46 -5.13 -3.47 -31.96
N SER A 47 -6.39 -3.90 -31.90
CA SER A 47 -6.80 -5.24 -32.33
C SER A 47 -6.89 -5.43 -33.85
N LEU A 48 -6.74 -4.35 -34.64
CA LEU A 48 -6.81 -4.36 -36.11
C LEU A 48 -5.44 -4.31 -36.82
N LEU A 49 -4.33 -4.12 -36.10
CA LEU A 49 -2.98 -4.06 -36.69
C LEU A 49 -2.12 -5.31 -36.47
N CYS A 50 -2.59 -6.29 -35.69
CA CYS A 50 -1.84 -7.52 -35.38
C CYS A 50 -2.19 -8.71 -36.31
N ARG A 51 -2.54 -8.44 -37.57
CA ARG A 51 -2.63 -9.44 -38.66
C ARG A 51 -1.83 -8.98 -39.88
N ARG A 52 -0.53 -8.76 -39.74
CA ARG A 52 0.43 -8.77 -40.87
C ARG A 52 1.86 -8.67 -40.34
N ARG A 53 2.49 -9.83 -40.12
CA ARG A 53 3.90 -10.18 -40.41
C ARG A 53 4.29 -11.41 -39.60
N GLN A 54 4.02 -12.57 -40.19
CA GLN A 54 4.77 -13.79 -39.93
C GLN A 54 6.18 -13.61 -40.52
N ARG A 55 7.22 -13.92 -39.73
CA ARG A 55 8.44 -14.69 -40.08
C ARG A 55 9.50 -14.50 -38.99
N ALA A 56 9.86 -15.59 -38.31
CA ALA A 56 11.03 -15.70 -37.45
C ALA A 56 12.26 -16.13 -38.27
N PRO A 57 13.48 -15.65 -37.97
CA PRO A 57 14.71 -16.25 -38.46
C PRO A 57 15.36 -17.19 -37.41
N PRO A 58 16.27 -18.09 -37.84
CA PRO A 58 16.64 -19.29 -37.10
C PRO A 58 17.84 -19.10 -36.14
N LEU A 59 18.02 -20.13 -35.31
CA LEU A 59 19.11 -20.34 -34.35
C LEU A 59 20.46 -20.70 -35.03
N ASP A 60 21.53 -20.35 -34.31
CA ASP A 60 22.95 -20.76 -34.42
C ASP A 60 23.95 -19.84 -35.17
N SER A 61 24.80 -19.15 -34.39
CA SER A 61 26.26 -19.10 -34.61
C SER A 61 27.04 -18.69 -33.33
N CYS A 62 27.76 -19.69 -32.81
CA CYS A 62 29.10 -19.71 -32.20
C CYS A 62 29.71 -18.52 -31.43
N ILE A 63 29.99 -18.78 -30.14
CA ILE A 63 31.32 -18.85 -29.47
C ILE A 63 32.28 -17.63 -29.53
N ALA A 64 32.55 -17.12 -28.32
CA ALA A 64 33.79 -16.53 -27.76
C ALA A 64 34.47 -15.35 -28.44
N MET A 65 34.65 -14.25 -27.70
CA MET A 65 35.95 -13.59 -27.52
C MET A 65 36.04 -12.91 -26.13
N HIS A 66 37.13 -13.21 -25.43
CA HIS A 66 37.63 -12.58 -24.21
C HIS A 66 38.29 -11.22 -24.52
N ASN A 67 38.29 -10.35 -23.52
CA ASN A 67 39.22 -9.23 -23.26
C ASN A 67 39.54 -8.26 -24.42
N ALA A 68 38.96 -7.07 -24.35
CA ALA A 68 39.55 -5.86 -24.90
C ALA A 68 39.39 -4.71 -23.89
N SER A 69 40.50 -4.36 -23.24
CA SER A 69 40.69 -3.06 -22.61
C SER A 69 40.60 -2.00 -23.71
N LEU A 70 39.58 -1.15 -23.65
CA LEU A 70 39.46 0.04 -24.49
C LEU A 70 39.33 1.25 -23.59
N SER A 71 40.45 1.95 -23.46
CA SER A 71 40.51 3.36 -23.13
C SER A 71 39.69 4.16 -24.14
N PHE A 72 38.65 4.83 -23.68
CA PHE A 72 37.94 5.85 -24.44
C PHE A 72 37.75 7.07 -23.55
N GLU A 73 38.56 8.10 -23.81
CA GLU A 73 38.36 9.44 -23.29
C GLU A 73 37.25 10.15 -24.07
N ASN A 74 36.31 10.72 -23.31
CA ASN A 74 35.34 11.77 -23.64
C ASN A 74 34.23 11.50 -24.69
N GLN A 75 33.05 11.13 -24.16
CA GLN A 75 31.72 11.69 -24.50
C GLN A 75 30.68 11.26 -23.44
N ASP A 76 29.92 12.23 -22.91
CA ASP A 76 28.84 12.13 -21.90
C ASP A 76 29.21 11.76 -20.44
N MET A 77 29.13 12.77 -19.55
CA MET A 77 29.19 12.58 -18.09
C MET A 77 28.05 11.66 -17.61
N PRO A 78 28.34 10.52 -16.96
CA PRO A 78 27.30 9.61 -16.49
C PRO A 78 26.43 10.28 -15.42
N ARG A 79 25.12 10.02 -15.49
CA ARG A 79 24.17 10.39 -14.44
C ARG A 79 24.57 9.68 -13.14
N TYR A 80 25.23 10.42 -12.27
CA TYR A 80 25.17 10.27 -10.82
C TYR A 80 26.06 9.19 -10.18
N LEU A 81 27.15 9.63 -9.58
CA LEU A 81 27.79 8.95 -8.46
C LEU A 81 27.76 9.92 -7.27
N VAL A 82 26.58 10.22 -6.72
CA VAL A 82 26.58 10.90 -5.42
C VAL A 82 27.19 9.95 -4.41
N PRO A 83 28.26 10.39 -3.71
CA PRO A 83 29.00 9.52 -2.83
C PRO A 83 28.09 9.04 -1.71
N SER A 84 28.25 7.78 -1.29
CA SER A 84 27.44 7.23 -0.19
C SER A 84 27.56 8.03 1.09
N SER A 85 28.65 8.78 1.29
CA SER A 85 28.83 9.71 2.41
C SER A 85 27.79 10.84 2.42
N ALA A 86 27.27 11.26 1.25
CA ALA A 86 26.25 12.30 1.16
C ALA A 86 24.88 11.83 1.66
N PHE A 87 24.63 10.52 1.71
CA PHE A 87 23.33 9.99 2.14
C PHE A 87 23.11 10.22 3.63
N GLN A 88 24.18 10.10 4.42
CA GLN A 88 24.12 10.33 5.87
C GLN A 88 23.81 11.79 6.18
N LEU A 89 24.52 12.73 5.54
CA LEU A 89 24.23 14.15 5.70
C LEU A 89 22.81 14.49 5.22
N ALA A 90 22.37 13.91 4.11
CA ALA A 90 21.01 14.10 3.62
C ALA A 90 19.96 13.61 4.62
N LEU A 91 20.18 12.44 5.24
CA LEU A 91 19.32 11.90 6.30
C LEU A 91 19.25 12.86 7.50
N GLU A 92 20.39 13.34 7.99
CA GLU A 92 20.47 14.25 9.13
C GLU A 92 19.72 15.57 8.87
N LEU A 93 19.94 16.17 7.71
CA LEU A 93 19.25 17.38 7.29
C LEU A 93 17.75 17.15 7.12
N ALA A 94 17.34 16.01 6.56
CA ALA A 94 15.94 15.67 6.40
C ALA A 94 15.23 15.42 7.75
N ARG A 95 15.93 14.80 8.72
CA ARG A 95 15.45 14.65 10.10
C ARG A 95 15.23 16.00 10.76
N ALA A 96 16.15 16.95 10.59
CA ALA A 96 15.97 18.32 11.10
C ALA A 96 14.73 19.01 10.50
N VAL A 97 14.43 18.76 9.21
CA VAL A 97 13.21 19.28 8.57
C VAL A 97 11.94 18.64 9.14
N VAL A 98 11.96 17.32 9.40
CA VAL A 98 10.82 16.60 9.99
C VAL A 98 10.57 17.06 11.43
N ALA A 99 11.63 17.32 12.19
CA ALA A 99 11.55 17.87 13.55
C ALA A 99 11.14 19.35 13.60
N GLY A 100 11.02 20.02 12.45
CA GLY A 100 10.70 21.46 12.37
C GLY A 100 11.85 22.40 12.70
N GLY A 101 13.06 21.87 12.90
CA GLY A 101 14.27 22.65 13.19
C GLY A 101 14.91 23.30 11.96
N LEU A 102 14.53 22.87 10.74
CA LEU A 102 15.05 23.40 9.49
C LEU A 102 13.96 23.48 8.41
N GLN A 103 13.99 24.49 7.54
CA GLN A 103 13.10 24.54 6.38
C GLN A 103 13.65 23.71 5.22
N LEU A 104 12.78 23.11 4.41
CA LEU A 104 13.17 22.25 3.28
C LEU A 104 14.19 22.92 2.33
N PRO A 105 14.01 24.19 1.88
CA PRO A 105 14.97 24.82 0.98
C PRO A 105 16.32 25.13 1.66
N GLN A 106 16.35 25.26 2.98
CA GLN A 106 17.59 25.45 3.74
C GLN A 106 18.37 24.13 3.81
N ALA A 107 17.68 23.01 4.06
CA ALA A 107 18.28 21.67 4.04
C ALA A 107 18.86 21.31 2.66
N GLU A 108 18.11 21.57 1.58
CA GLU A 108 18.58 21.34 0.21
C GLU A 108 19.82 22.16 -0.14
N ARG A 109 19.89 23.42 0.35
CA ARG A 109 21.06 24.28 0.17
C ARG A 109 22.25 23.77 0.96
N ALA A 110 22.08 23.46 2.25
CA ALA A 110 23.13 22.95 3.11
C ALA A 110 23.76 21.65 2.57
N LEU A 111 22.94 20.75 2.01
CA LEU A 111 23.45 19.53 1.39
C LEU A 111 24.33 19.83 0.17
N ARG A 112 23.97 20.85 -0.63
CA ARG A 112 24.76 21.27 -1.80
C ARG A 112 26.01 22.05 -1.43
N ASP A 113 25.99 22.80 -0.33
CA ASP A 113 27.17 23.52 0.13
C ASP A 113 28.27 22.52 0.56
N SER A 114 27.89 21.40 1.16
CA SER A 114 28.81 20.29 1.49
C SER A 114 29.18 19.41 0.30
N TYR A 115 28.35 19.37 -0.74
CA TYR A 115 28.56 18.60 -1.97
C TYR A 115 28.30 19.47 -3.21
N PRO A 116 29.21 20.36 -3.60
CA PRO A 116 28.98 21.37 -4.65
C PRO A 116 28.60 20.80 -6.01
N GLU A 117 29.10 19.60 -6.34
CA GLU A 117 28.80 18.86 -7.57
C GLU A 117 27.37 18.28 -7.60
N MET A 118 26.65 18.31 -6.47
CA MET A 118 25.28 17.82 -6.39
C MET A 118 24.30 18.78 -7.06
N SER A 119 23.57 18.27 -8.05
CA SER A 119 22.53 19.07 -8.71
C SER A 119 21.40 19.48 -7.75
N PRO A 120 20.71 20.62 -7.98
CA PRO A 120 19.54 21.01 -7.20
C PRO A 120 18.43 19.96 -7.16
N ARG A 121 18.20 19.28 -8.29
CA ARG A 121 17.20 18.20 -8.41
C ARG A 121 17.55 17.02 -7.50
N ALA A 122 18.83 16.68 -7.44
CA ALA A 122 19.35 15.63 -6.58
C ALA A 122 19.17 15.96 -5.11
N ALA A 123 19.62 17.13 -4.66
CA ALA A 123 19.46 17.56 -3.27
C ALA A 123 17.99 17.53 -2.84
N LYS A 124 17.09 18.06 -3.69
CA LYS A 124 15.64 17.98 -3.50
C LYS A 124 15.12 16.54 -3.39
N GLY A 125 15.63 15.63 -4.23
CA GLY A 125 15.29 14.22 -4.17
C GLY A 125 15.70 13.59 -2.84
N TYR A 126 16.95 13.77 -2.43
CA TYR A 126 17.48 13.16 -1.21
C TYR A 126 16.77 13.65 0.05
N ILE A 127 16.59 14.96 0.22
CA ILE A 127 15.87 15.50 1.39
C ILE A 127 14.37 15.22 1.29
N GLY A 128 13.78 15.49 0.13
CA GLY A 128 12.34 15.41 -0.07
C GLY A 128 11.78 13.99 0.05
N SER A 129 12.50 12.97 -0.40
CA SER A 129 12.10 11.57 -0.31
C SER A 129 11.93 11.09 1.13
N TYR A 130 12.88 11.41 2.02
CA TYR A 130 12.76 11.07 3.44
C TYR A 130 11.58 11.81 4.08
N VAL A 131 11.48 13.12 3.84
CA VAL A 131 10.37 13.94 4.37
C VAL A 131 9.01 13.43 3.88
N ALA A 132 8.90 13.00 2.62
CA ALA A 132 7.70 12.44 2.04
C ALA A 132 7.28 11.14 2.75
N MET A 133 8.22 10.21 2.97
CA MET A 133 7.96 8.97 3.71
C MET A 133 7.53 9.24 5.16
N ARG A 134 8.22 10.14 5.87
CA ARG A 134 7.88 10.49 7.25
C ARG A 134 6.51 11.15 7.41
N ARG A 135 6.05 11.85 6.37
CA ARG A 135 4.76 12.56 6.36
C ARG A 135 3.62 11.76 5.72
N GLY A 136 3.89 10.58 5.16
CA GLY A 136 2.88 9.76 4.48
C GLY A 136 2.34 10.43 3.21
N ALA A 137 3.22 10.99 2.39
CA ALA A 137 2.81 11.64 1.15
C ALA A 137 2.25 10.63 0.13
N ASN A 138 1.12 10.95 -0.50
CA ASN A 138 0.45 10.04 -1.45
C ASN A 138 1.25 9.78 -2.74
N CYS A 139 2.17 10.68 -3.11
CA CYS A 139 3.11 10.49 -4.21
C CYS A 139 4.24 11.53 -4.16
N PHE A 140 5.38 11.20 -4.77
CA PHE A 140 6.45 12.15 -5.09
C PHE A 140 7.22 11.64 -6.31
N ALA A 141 7.84 12.55 -7.06
CA ALA A 141 8.30 12.28 -8.43
C ALA A 141 9.82 12.09 -8.59
N THR A 142 10.60 12.29 -7.53
CA THR A 142 12.07 12.25 -7.61
C THR A 142 12.58 10.91 -7.07
N THR A 143 13.33 10.18 -7.90
CA THR A 143 14.00 8.95 -7.48
C THR A 143 15.43 9.23 -7.06
N ILE A 144 15.90 8.48 -6.07
CA ILE A 144 17.28 8.51 -5.54
C ILE A 144 17.86 7.10 -5.58
N ALA A 145 19.15 6.96 -5.25
CA ALA A 145 19.81 5.67 -5.25
C ALA A 145 19.16 4.67 -4.26
N ALA A 146 19.10 3.39 -4.64
CA ALA A 146 18.47 2.32 -3.85
C ALA A 146 19.05 2.17 -2.43
N ASN A 147 20.36 2.36 -2.28
CA ASN A 147 21.03 2.34 -0.97
C ASN A 147 20.65 3.53 -0.07
N ALA A 148 20.31 4.68 -0.64
CA ALA A 148 19.76 5.79 0.12
C ALA A 148 18.34 5.51 0.62
N TRP A 149 17.50 4.86 -0.21
CA TRP A 149 16.20 4.36 0.23
C TRP A 149 16.31 3.39 1.40
N LYS A 150 17.24 2.44 1.31
CA LYS A 150 17.53 1.49 2.38
C LYS A 150 17.90 2.21 3.67
N LEU A 151 18.90 3.10 3.64
CA LEU A 151 19.31 3.90 4.81
C LEU A 151 18.12 4.63 5.47
N TYR A 152 17.24 5.21 4.67
CA TYR A 152 16.08 5.94 5.17
C TYR A 152 15.06 5.03 5.85
N LEU A 153 14.80 3.85 5.28
CA LEU A 153 13.90 2.86 5.87
C LEU A 153 14.50 2.23 7.13
N GLU A 154 15.82 2.05 7.21
CA GLU A 154 16.52 1.61 8.44
C GLU A 154 16.31 2.61 9.57
N ASP A 155 16.51 3.90 9.31
CA ASP A 155 16.28 4.96 10.31
C ASP A 155 14.80 5.03 10.74
N ILE A 156 13.86 4.96 9.79
CA ILE A 156 12.42 4.97 10.11
C ILE A 156 11.99 3.72 10.89
N ALA A 157 12.57 2.56 10.61
CA ALA A 157 12.27 1.33 11.33
C ALA A 157 12.63 1.42 12.83
N GLN A 158 13.61 2.23 13.20
CA GLN A 158 13.96 2.47 14.60
C GLN A 158 12.84 3.16 15.39
N ASP A 159 11.97 3.91 14.71
CA ASP A 159 10.82 4.59 15.32
C ASP A 159 9.59 3.66 15.49
N GLY A 160 9.66 2.42 14.98
CA GLY A 160 8.64 1.39 15.18
C GLY A 160 7.85 1.02 13.92
N ALA A 161 6.98 0.02 14.08
CA ALA A 161 6.22 -0.58 12.97
C ALA A 161 5.26 0.42 12.30
N GLY A 162 4.77 1.41 13.04
CA GLY A 162 3.77 2.36 12.53
C GLY A 162 4.38 3.31 11.51
N PRO A 163 5.41 4.07 11.90
CA PRO A 163 6.19 4.90 10.97
C PRO A 163 6.72 4.10 9.78
N LEU A 164 7.22 2.88 9.99
CA LEU A 164 7.72 2.03 8.91
C LEU A 164 6.62 1.63 7.91
N SER A 165 5.42 1.27 8.39
CA SER A 165 4.28 0.95 7.52
C SER A 165 3.91 2.13 6.62
N VAL A 166 3.82 3.34 7.18
CA VAL A 166 3.48 4.55 6.41
C VAL A 166 4.55 4.86 5.36
N ALA A 167 5.82 4.70 5.73
CA ALA A 167 6.94 4.90 4.81
C ALA A 167 6.92 3.89 3.66
N LEU A 168 6.64 2.61 3.93
CA LEU A 168 6.55 1.56 2.92
C LEU A 168 5.39 1.79 1.94
N ASP A 169 4.21 2.21 2.43
CA ASP A 169 3.09 2.56 1.55
C ASP A 169 3.43 3.75 0.63
N THR A 170 4.10 4.75 1.18
CA THR A 170 4.58 5.93 0.43
C THR A 170 5.63 5.53 -0.62
N PHE A 171 6.55 4.65 -0.24
CA PHE A 171 7.61 4.15 -1.13
C PHE A 171 7.04 3.26 -2.25
N LEU A 172 6.11 2.37 -1.95
CA LEU A 172 5.42 1.56 -2.96
C LEU A 172 4.65 2.42 -3.96
N SER A 173 3.95 3.46 -3.47
CA SER A 173 3.26 4.42 -4.33
C SER A 173 4.22 5.14 -5.29
N HIS A 174 5.45 5.43 -4.84
CA HIS A 174 6.50 5.99 -5.68
C HIS A 174 7.01 5.00 -6.74
N ILE A 175 7.25 3.75 -6.36
CA ILE A 175 7.66 2.68 -7.30
C ILE A 175 6.62 2.53 -8.41
N VAL A 176 5.33 2.46 -8.06
CA VAL A 176 4.23 2.39 -9.04
C VAL A 176 4.21 3.62 -9.94
N TYR A 177 4.40 4.82 -9.37
CA TYR A 177 4.47 6.05 -10.14
C TYR A 177 5.62 6.01 -11.17
N ILE A 178 6.82 5.58 -10.79
CA ILE A 178 7.95 5.53 -11.72
C ILE A 178 7.72 4.48 -12.80
N GLN A 179 7.20 3.30 -12.46
CA GLN A 179 6.84 2.27 -13.43
C GLN A 179 5.84 2.78 -14.49
N SER A 180 4.92 3.66 -14.11
CA SER A 180 3.99 4.30 -15.05
C SER A 180 4.68 5.27 -16.03
N LYS A 181 5.89 5.76 -15.70
CA LYS A 181 6.63 6.79 -16.45
C LYS A 181 7.88 6.26 -17.17
N ALA A 182 8.52 5.22 -16.66
CA ALA A 182 9.77 4.68 -17.16
C ALA A 182 9.56 3.36 -17.93
N LYS A 183 10.27 3.18 -19.05
CA LYS A 183 10.35 1.90 -19.78
C LYS A 183 11.56 1.10 -19.24
N GLY A 184 11.44 0.51 -18.05
CA GLY A 184 12.50 -0.36 -17.51
C GLY A 184 12.17 -0.98 -16.15
N PRO A 185 12.76 -2.14 -15.81
CA PRO A 185 12.51 -2.81 -14.53
C PRO A 185 13.29 -2.15 -13.38
N GLU A 186 12.59 -1.58 -12.40
CA GLU A 186 13.19 -1.08 -11.15
C GLU A 186 13.32 -2.19 -10.10
N ALA A 187 13.91 -3.33 -10.48
CA ALA A 187 14.10 -4.49 -9.60
C ALA A 187 14.78 -4.15 -8.25
N PRO A 188 15.78 -3.24 -8.18
CA PRO A 188 16.41 -2.89 -6.91
C PRO A 188 15.48 -2.20 -5.90
N LEU A 189 14.52 -1.38 -6.35
CA LEU A 189 13.61 -0.69 -5.43
C LEU A 189 12.56 -1.64 -4.85
N HIS A 190 12.06 -2.59 -5.66
CA HIS A 190 11.21 -3.68 -5.18
C HIS A 190 11.94 -4.56 -4.17
N GLN A 191 13.21 -4.89 -4.42
CA GLN A 191 14.01 -5.66 -3.47
C GLN A 191 14.15 -4.95 -2.12
N VAL A 192 14.42 -3.64 -2.12
CA VAL A 192 14.46 -2.85 -0.87
C VAL A 192 13.08 -2.84 -0.21
N HIS A 193 12.00 -2.61 -0.96
CA HIS A 193 10.66 -2.64 -0.42
C HIS A 193 10.33 -3.98 0.26
N ASP A 194 10.60 -5.10 -0.42
CA ASP A 194 10.31 -6.45 0.06
C ASP A 194 11.15 -6.82 1.30
N GLU A 195 12.41 -6.38 1.34
CA GLU A 195 13.28 -6.52 2.52
C GLU A 195 12.63 -5.87 3.74
N PHE A 196 12.19 -4.62 3.63
CA PHE A 196 11.60 -3.88 4.75
C PHE A 196 10.16 -4.29 5.07
N VAL A 197 9.42 -4.88 4.12
CA VAL A 197 8.18 -5.61 4.45
C VAL A 197 8.49 -6.81 5.34
N GLY A 198 9.61 -7.50 5.12
CA GLY A 198 10.11 -8.55 6.01
C GLY A 198 10.40 -8.02 7.43
N VAL A 199 11.11 -6.89 7.53
CA VAL A 199 11.36 -6.20 8.81
C VAL A 199 10.06 -5.85 9.51
N LEU A 200 9.11 -5.21 8.80
CA LEU A 200 7.81 -4.83 9.34
C LEU A 200 7.03 -6.04 9.87
N LYS A 201 7.06 -7.18 9.15
CA LYS A 201 6.43 -8.43 9.61
C LYS A 201 7.05 -8.94 10.91
N GLY A 202 8.37 -8.82 11.07
CA GLY A 202 9.06 -9.19 12.32
C GLY A 202 8.73 -8.27 13.50
N MET A 203 8.40 -7.00 13.22
CA MET A 203 7.99 -6.03 14.25
C MET A 203 6.51 -6.16 14.65
N ALA A 204 5.68 -6.77 13.81
CA ALA A 204 4.25 -6.87 14.07
C ALA A 204 3.94 -7.97 15.09
N VAL A 205 3.12 -7.62 16.09
CA VAL A 205 2.62 -8.57 17.09
C VAL A 205 1.52 -9.44 16.46
N HIS A 206 1.58 -10.75 16.71
CA HIS A 206 0.56 -11.69 16.25
C HIS A 206 -0.81 -11.40 16.90
N GLU A 207 -1.83 -11.48 16.07
CA GLU A 207 -3.26 -11.27 16.28
C GLU A 207 -3.81 -11.58 17.69
N THR A 208 -3.88 -10.56 18.56
CA THR A 208 -4.64 -10.60 19.84
C THR A 208 -5.17 -9.23 20.30
N VAL A 209 -5.11 -8.16 19.51
CA VAL A 209 -5.49 -6.82 20.01
C VAL A 209 -7.01 -6.63 20.12
N VAL A 210 -7.79 -7.12 19.15
CA VAL A 210 -9.25 -6.88 19.09
C VAL A 210 -10.00 -7.71 20.14
N GLU A 211 -9.67 -9.00 20.27
CA GLU A 211 -10.25 -9.87 21.30
C GLU A 211 -9.98 -9.36 22.72
N ASN A 212 -8.80 -8.75 22.94
CA ASN A 212 -8.46 -8.12 24.21
C ASN A 212 -9.37 -6.92 24.54
N LEU A 213 -9.81 -6.15 23.55
CA LEU A 213 -10.67 -4.99 23.81
C LEU A 213 -12.08 -5.42 24.21
N ASP A 214 -12.71 -6.33 23.49
CA ASP A 214 -14.06 -6.79 23.82
C ASP A 214 -14.11 -7.43 25.21
N ALA A 215 -13.14 -8.27 25.55
CA ALA A 215 -13.01 -8.84 26.89
C ALA A 215 -12.81 -7.75 27.97
N ALA A 216 -11.99 -6.74 27.70
CA ALA A 216 -11.78 -5.61 28.60
C ALA A 216 -13.05 -4.75 28.77
N VAL A 217 -13.81 -4.55 27.70
CA VAL A 217 -15.12 -3.86 27.73
C VAL A 217 -16.10 -4.65 28.57
N GLN A 218 -16.22 -5.97 28.38
CA GLN A 218 -17.09 -6.82 29.20
C GLN A 218 -16.70 -6.78 30.68
N LYS A 219 -15.40 -6.80 30.99
CA LYS A 219 -14.92 -6.60 32.36
C LYS A 219 -15.33 -5.23 32.92
N SER A 220 -15.21 -4.17 32.12
CA SER A 220 -15.60 -2.80 32.51
C SER A 220 -17.11 -2.66 32.70
N LEU A 221 -17.93 -3.32 31.88
CA LEU A 221 -19.39 -3.33 32.01
C LEU A 221 -19.85 -4.04 33.30
N LYS A 222 -19.10 -5.05 33.75
CA LYS A 222 -19.34 -5.73 35.04
C LYS A 222 -19.00 -4.89 36.27
N SER A 223 -18.23 -3.81 36.12
CA SER A 223 -17.94 -2.88 37.22
C SER A 223 -19.05 -1.84 37.42
N SER A 224 -19.07 -1.20 38.59
CA SER A 224 -20.02 -0.12 38.88
C SER A 224 -19.74 1.13 38.04
N THR A 225 -20.73 2.01 37.98
CA THR A 225 -20.58 3.31 37.29
C THR A 225 -19.53 4.18 37.95
N ASP A 226 -19.44 4.17 39.28
CA ASP A 226 -18.49 5.02 40.01
C ASP A 226 -17.04 4.53 39.82
N GLU A 227 -16.81 3.22 39.87
CA GLU A 227 -15.49 2.64 39.55
C GLU A 227 -15.05 2.97 38.11
N ARG A 228 -15.97 2.98 37.15
CA ARG A 228 -15.66 3.43 35.77
C ARG A 228 -15.28 4.91 35.73
N ARG A 229 -16.03 5.77 36.43
CA ARG A 229 -15.79 7.22 36.47
C ARG A 229 -14.45 7.55 37.09
N GLU A 230 -14.08 6.88 38.18
CA GLU A 230 -12.76 7.03 38.81
C GLU A 230 -11.63 6.68 37.84
N ARG A 231 -11.72 5.51 37.17
CA ARG A 231 -10.73 5.12 36.15
C ARG A 231 -10.63 6.14 35.01
N LEU A 232 -11.76 6.71 34.58
CA LEU A 232 -11.78 7.73 33.53
C LEU A 232 -11.20 9.07 33.99
N ALA A 233 -11.36 9.44 35.27
CA ALA A 233 -10.83 10.69 35.80
C ALA A 233 -9.29 10.73 35.76
N SER A 234 -8.63 9.60 35.97
CA SER A 234 -7.17 9.45 35.93
C SER A 234 -6.61 8.96 34.59
N ALA A 235 -7.46 8.62 33.61
CA ALA A 235 -7.00 8.03 32.34
C ALA A 235 -6.38 9.06 31.41
N ASN A 236 -5.33 8.65 30.69
CA ASN A 236 -4.86 9.40 29.53
C ASN A 236 -5.96 9.41 28.45
N ARG A 237 -6.37 10.61 28.04
CA ARG A 237 -7.41 10.80 27.01
C ARG A 237 -6.91 10.54 25.59
N GLN A 238 -5.59 10.47 25.40
CA GLN A 238 -4.99 10.11 24.13
C GLN A 238 -4.71 8.60 24.12
N PRO A 239 -5.43 7.81 23.29
CA PRO A 239 -5.20 6.39 23.21
C PRO A 239 -3.83 6.10 22.59
N GLY A 240 -3.17 5.06 23.09
CA GLY A 240 -1.98 4.51 22.43
C GLY A 240 -2.35 3.97 21.05
N GLN A 241 -1.43 4.09 20.09
CA GLN A 241 -1.56 3.47 18.78
C GLN A 241 -0.88 2.11 18.79
N VAL A 242 -1.51 1.13 18.14
CA VAL A 242 -1.00 -0.22 17.96
C VAL A 242 -1.03 -0.56 16.49
N VAL A 243 0.04 -1.22 16.02
CA VAL A 243 0.14 -1.70 14.65
C VAL A 243 -0.24 -3.16 14.64
N VAL A 244 -1.24 -3.50 13.84
CA VAL A 244 -1.72 -4.87 13.69
C VAL A 244 -1.43 -5.32 12.27
N LEU A 245 -0.85 -6.52 12.15
CA LEU A 245 -0.77 -7.21 10.88
C LEU A 245 -2.07 -7.97 10.68
N THR A 246 -2.84 -7.62 9.66
CA THR A 246 -4.04 -8.38 9.30
C THR A 246 -3.79 -9.15 8.01
N ARG A 247 -4.34 -10.36 7.94
CA ARG A 247 -4.51 -11.04 6.66
C ARG A 247 -5.79 -10.52 6.01
N ALA A 248 -5.77 -10.30 4.71
CA ALA A 248 -6.93 -9.88 3.94
C ALA A 248 -6.97 -10.61 2.60
N PHE A 249 -8.19 -10.89 2.13
CA PHE A 249 -8.40 -11.46 0.81
C PHE A 249 -8.39 -10.36 -0.25
N ARG A 250 -7.62 -10.56 -1.32
CA ARG A 250 -7.73 -9.75 -2.54
C ARG A 250 -8.97 -10.20 -3.30
N ARG A 251 -10.09 -9.51 -3.07
CA ARG A 251 -11.37 -9.81 -3.72
C ARG A 251 -11.37 -9.36 -5.18
N ASN A 252 -12.08 -10.10 -6.03
CA ASN A 252 -12.29 -9.78 -7.42
C ASN A 252 -13.27 -8.58 -7.53
N PRO A 253 -12.83 -7.44 -8.11
CA PRO A 253 -13.69 -6.27 -8.24
C PRO A 253 -14.92 -6.51 -9.12
N ASP A 254 -14.85 -7.41 -10.10
CA ASP A 254 -15.97 -7.70 -11.01
C ASP A 254 -17.09 -8.44 -10.28
N VAL A 255 -16.77 -9.34 -9.36
CA VAL A 255 -17.75 -10.02 -8.49
C VAL A 255 -18.48 -8.98 -7.62
N ILE A 256 -17.75 -8.03 -7.07
CA ILE A 256 -18.33 -6.96 -6.26
C ILE A 256 -19.27 -6.09 -7.11
N ALA A 257 -18.82 -5.66 -8.29
CA ALA A 257 -19.60 -4.81 -9.18
C ALA A 257 -20.89 -5.53 -9.64
N GLU A 258 -20.78 -6.78 -10.09
CA GLU A 258 -21.91 -7.57 -10.58
C GLU A 258 -22.97 -7.76 -9.48
N VAL A 259 -22.55 -8.06 -8.24
CA VAL A 259 -23.47 -8.25 -7.11
C VAL A 259 -24.17 -6.94 -6.72
N LEU A 260 -23.46 -5.80 -6.77
CA LEU A 260 -24.06 -4.50 -6.51
C LEU A 260 -25.06 -4.07 -7.60
N LEU A 261 -24.75 -4.34 -8.87
CA LEU A 261 -25.65 -4.08 -10.00
C LEU A 261 -26.90 -4.97 -9.91
N ARG A 262 -26.74 -6.27 -9.64
CA ARG A 262 -27.85 -7.21 -9.44
C ARG A 262 -28.80 -6.77 -8.33
N ALA A 263 -28.25 -6.22 -7.26
CA ALA A 263 -29.01 -5.79 -6.10
C ALA A 263 -29.82 -4.51 -6.35
N ASP A 264 -29.44 -3.68 -7.33
CA ASP A 264 -30.10 -2.43 -7.72
C ASP A 264 -30.51 -1.56 -6.51
N GLY A 265 -29.56 -1.37 -5.59
CA GLY A 265 -29.77 -0.58 -4.37
C GLY A 265 -30.75 -1.18 -3.36
N THR A 266 -31.12 -2.45 -3.49
CA THR A 266 -31.97 -3.18 -2.53
C THR A 266 -31.15 -4.25 -1.80
N CYS A 267 -31.26 -4.30 -0.48
CA CYS A 267 -30.58 -5.29 0.35
C CYS A 267 -31.11 -6.71 0.06
N GLU A 268 -30.25 -7.63 -0.34
CA GLU A 268 -30.62 -9.04 -0.61
C GLU A 268 -30.85 -9.86 0.68
N GLY A 269 -30.69 -9.24 1.86
CA GLY A 269 -30.98 -9.84 3.16
C GLY A 269 -32.38 -9.50 3.66
N CYS A 270 -32.72 -8.21 3.73
CA CYS A 270 -33.99 -7.74 4.30
C CYS A 270 -34.97 -7.15 3.27
N GLY A 271 -34.59 -7.05 1.99
CA GLY A 271 -35.43 -6.49 0.93
C GLY A 271 -35.65 -4.97 1.01
N GLN A 272 -35.01 -4.28 1.96
CA GLN A 272 -35.13 -2.83 2.09
C GLN A 272 -34.14 -2.12 1.16
N SER A 273 -34.50 -0.92 0.70
CA SER A 273 -33.59 -0.05 -0.03
C SER A 273 -32.34 0.29 0.79
N ALA A 274 -31.25 0.61 0.09
CA ALA A 274 -30.00 1.04 0.70
C ALA A 274 -30.25 2.23 1.66
N PRO A 275 -29.61 2.23 2.84
CA PRO A 275 -29.91 3.21 3.89
C PRO A 275 -29.52 4.65 3.53
N PHE A 276 -28.56 4.82 2.61
CA PHE A 276 -28.11 6.12 2.12
C PHE A 276 -27.41 5.96 0.76
N GLN A 277 -27.16 7.09 0.10
CA GLN A 277 -26.35 7.17 -1.11
C GLN A 277 -24.92 7.62 -0.79
N ARG A 278 -23.97 7.12 -1.56
CA ARG A 278 -22.58 7.59 -1.58
C ARG A 278 -22.49 9.00 -2.13
N SER A 279 -21.33 9.64 -1.97
CA SER A 279 -21.06 10.97 -2.52
C SER A 279 -21.16 11.05 -4.05
N ASP A 280 -21.04 9.92 -4.74
CA ASP A 280 -21.24 9.80 -6.19
C ASP A 280 -22.71 9.51 -6.59
N GLY A 281 -23.63 9.46 -5.63
CA GLY A 281 -25.06 9.19 -5.81
C GLY A 281 -25.45 7.72 -5.83
N SER A 282 -24.49 6.77 -5.83
CA SER A 282 -24.80 5.34 -5.85
C SER A 282 -25.34 4.83 -4.50
N PRO A 283 -26.23 3.83 -4.46
CA PRO A 283 -26.75 3.27 -3.21
C PRO A 283 -25.66 2.54 -2.40
N TYR A 284 -25.65 2.73 -1.07
CA TYR A 284 -24.66 2.09 -0.20
C TYR A 284 -25.10 0.69 0.26
N LEU A 285 -24.49 -0.35 -0.30
CA LEU A 285 -24.54 -1.74 0.16
C LEU A 285 -23.12 -2.31 0.31
N GLU A 286 -22.98 -3.32 1.16
CA GLU A 286 -21.75 -4.05 1.45
C GLU A 286 -21.84 -5.47 0.87
N VAL A 287 -20.86 -5.89 0.06
CA VAL A 287 -20.82 -7.25 -0.50
C VAL A 287 -20.26 -8.25 0.51
N HIS A 288 -21.06 -9.28 0.79
CA HIS A 288 -20.82 -10.34 1.74
C HIS A 288 -20.83 -11.70 1.05
N HIS A 289 -19.88 -12.57 1.36
CA HIS A 289 -19.89 -13.94 0.88
C HIS A 289 -20.70 -14.84 1.82
N ARG A 290 -21.70 -15.55 1.28
CA ARG A 290 -22.58 -16.50 1.99
C ARG A 290 -21.76 -17.53 2.76
N ARG A 291 -20.83 -18.20 2.10
CA ARG A 291 -19.71 -18.91 2.75
C ARG A 291 -18.52 -17.97 2.78
N ARG A 292 -18.07 -17.60 3.98
CA ARG A 292 -16.97 -16.64 4.14
C ARG A 292 -15.71 -17.15 3.44
N LEU A 293 -14.94 -16.24 2.85
CA LEU A 293 -13.63 -16.57 2.25
C LEU A 293 -12.67 -17.18 3.28
N ALA A 294 -12.76 -16.75 4.55
CA ALA A 294 -11.99 -17.30 5.66
C ALA A 294 -12.27 -18.80 5.90
N ASP A 295 -13.49 -19.26 5.59
CA ASP A 295 -13.92 -20.66 5.74
C ASP A 295 -13.78 -21.45 4.42
N GLY A 296 -12.98 -20.93 3.48
CA GLY A 296 -12.76 -21.54 2.17
C GLY A 296 -13.91 -21.33 1.18
N GLY A 297 -14.72 -20.29 1.36
CA GLY A 297 -15.72 -19.88 0.36
C GLY A 297 -15.08 -19.33 -0.91
N GLU A 298 -15.76 -19.52 -2.05
CA GLU A 298 -15.30 -19.01 -3.34
C GLU A 298 -15.59 -17.52 -3.50
N ASP A 299 -14.73 -16.80 -4.20
CA ASP A 299 -14.98 -15.41 -4.58
C ASP A 299 -15.75 -15.36 -5.90
N SER A 300 -17.03 -15.73 -5.82
CA SER A 300 -17.94 -15.86 -6.97
C SER A 300 -19.26 -15.11 -6.74
N VAL A 301 -19.96 -14.77 -7.82
CA VAL A 301 -21.24 -14.03 -7.78
C VAL A 301 -22.33 -14.84 -7.09
N GLU A 302 -22.27 -16.16 -7.23
CA GLU A 302 -23.18 -17.14 -6.62
C GLU A 302 -22.96 -17.22 -5.11
N ASN A 303 -21.70 -17.12 -4.66
CA ASN A 303 -21.39 -17.09 -3.24
C ASN A 303 -21.52 -15.67 -2.63
N ALA A 304 -21.69 -14.62 -3.43
CA ALA A 304 -21.73 -13.25 -2.94
C ALA A 304 -23.14 -12.63 -2.94
N MET A 305 -23.37 -11.72 -1.99
CA MET A 305 -24.63 -10.98 -1.86
C MET A 305 -24.43 -9.55 -1.36
N ALA A 306 -25.29 -8.62 -1.79
CA ALA A 306 -25.28 -7.23 -1.35
C ALA A 306 -26.19 -7.04 -0.12
N LEU A 307 -25.63 -6.51 0.96
CA LEU A 307 -26.33 -6.32 2.23
C LEU A 307 -26.27 -4.86 2.70
N CYS A 308 -27.31 -4.40 3.38
CA CYS A 308 -27.19 -3.16 4.15
C CYS A 308 -26.25 -3.38 5.35
N PRO A 309 -25.66 -2.32 5.94
CA PRO A 309 -24.72 -2.44 7.05
C PRO A 309 -25.27 -3.22 8.25
N ASN A 310 -26.57 -3.09 8.53
CA ASN A 310 -27.23 -3.79 9.63
C ASN A 310 -27.28 -5.30 9.38
N CYS A 311 -27.78 -5.73 8.22
CA CYS A 311 -27.83 -7.15 7.85
C CYS A 311 -26.43 -7.75 7.70
N HIS A 312 -25.45 -6.96 7.22
CA HIS A 312 -24.07 -7.42 7.12
C HIS A 312 -23.48 -7.71 8.51
N ARG A 313 -23.65 -6.79 9.47
CA ARG A 313 -23.18 -6.98 10.85
C ARG A 313 -23.92 -8.11 11.57
N GLU A 314 -25.23 -8.23 11.37
CA GLU A 314 -26.03 -9.32 11.94
C GLU A 314 -25.53 -10.70 11.48
N ARG A 315 -25.09 -10.85 10.23
CA ARG A 315 -24.49 -12.11 9.76
C ARG A 315 -23.14 -12.44 10.38
N HIS A 316 -22.42 -11.44 10.87
CA HIS A 316 -21.12 -11.65 11.54
C HIS A 316 -21.28 -11.90 13.05
N PHE A 317 -22.21 -11.20 13.71
CA PHE A 317 -22.27 -11.14 15.18
C PHE A 317 -23.64 -11.44 15.77
N GLY A 318 -24.68 -11.51 14.94
CA GLY A 318 -26.05 -11.74 15.38
C GLY A 318 -26.25 -13.17 15.85
N ILE A 319 -27.10 -13.35 16.87
CA ILE A 319 -27.44 -14.66 17.46
C ILE A 319 -27.92 -15.65 16.39
N ASN A 320 -28.62 -15.15 15.37
CA ASN A 320 -29.16 -15.95 14.27
C ASN A 320 -28.09 -16.49 13.31
N HIS A 321 -26.85 -16.00 13.40
CA HIS A 321 -25.75 -16.34 12.50
C HIS A 321 -24.43 -16.67 13.22
N ALA A 322 -24.43 -16.69 14.57
CA ALA A 322 -23.25 -16.93 15.39
C ALA A 322 -22.71 -18.37 15.35
N ASN A 323 -23.38 -19.30 14.65
CA ASN A 323 -23.06 -20.74 14.62
C ASN A 323 -22.92 -21.31 13.20
N GLY A 324 -22.52 -20.49 12.21
CA GLY A 324 -22.26 -20.92 10.83
C GLY A 324 -20.81 -21.30 10.58
#